data_AF-A0A381RZG7-F1
#
_entry.id   AF-A0A381RZG7-F1
#
_cell.length_a   1.000
_cell.length_b   1.000
_cell.length_c   1.000
_cell.angle_alpha   90.00
_cell.angle_beta   90.00
_cell.angle_gamma   90.00
#
_symmetry.space_group_name_H-M   'P 1'
#
loop_
_entity.id
_entity.type
_entity.pdbx_description
1 polymer ?
#
loop_
_entity_poly.entity_id
_entity_poly.type
_entity_poly.pdbx_seq_one_letter_code
_entity_poly.pdbx_strand_id
1 'polypeptide(L)'
;MNRVKHSRRRFLRNSVAASAGVWAVPTALTAGTTADSDNNLEVGLPKSSLLTPALCVDLDKLEDNLDTMQNTVSGNGIGVRPHTKTHKCPAIAHLQMERGAVGICTAKLTEAEVMFEHGLRQILLTTVNVSTAKIRRAMQLRKQCDGFIQAVDTEENARELNDAAREAGIIADVTVDVDPGGHRSGVTPGEPALTLAQLVDNLSNLRLRGMLCYDGGSQHVSGFAARRTQAIERMSPAAETFSMMQQSGLNVEIFSGGGTGTYNIDHATPGFTDIQSGSYVFMDASYLGIGGQDNDEVYSDFKPSLTILTTVVNAQYEGRATTDAGAKSCTINRPWSIIIGETGMSYTSGSDEYGSIRYENPSRVYQAGDRLELITSHCDPVVNLYDKIYAIRNDSVEAVWPVAGRGKNQ
;
A
#
# COMPACT_ATOMS: atom_id res chain seq x y z
N MET A 1 30.42 -20.90 -49.89
CA MET A 1 30.88 -22.17 -49.31
C MET A 1 30.76 -22.09 -47.79
N ASN A 2 29.94 -23.00 -47.26
CA ASN A 2 29.81 -23.49 -45.87
C ASN A 2 29.48 -22.53 -44.71
N ARG A 3 28.16 -22.39 -44.53
CA ARG A 3 27.47 -22.35 -43.22
C ARG A 3 27.76 -23.63 -42.42
N VAL A 4 27.90 -23.51 -41.11
CA VAL A 4 27.58 -24.59 -40.15
C VAL A 4 26.67 -24.04 -39.07
N LYS A 5 25.43 -24.53 -39.06
CA LYS A 5 24.48 -24.53 -37.93
C LYS A 5 24.70 -25.83 -37.15
N HIS A 6 24.56 -25.81 -35.82
CA HIS A 6 24.01 -26.87 -34.94
C HIS A 6 24.05 -26.30 -33.50
N SER A 7 23.17 -26.57 -32.53
CA SER A 7 21.90 -27.27 -32.41
C SER A 7 21.36 -26.98 -31.00
N ARG A 8 20.04 -26.90 -30.84
CA ARG A 8 19.32 -26.89 -29.54
C ARG A 8 19.20 -28.32 -28.99
N ARG A 9 19.12 -28.42 -27.66
CA ARG A 9 18.71 -29.55 -26.78
C ARG A 9 19.85 -30.28 -26.06
N ARG A 10 19.88 -30.10 -24.73
CA ARG A 10 20.05 -31.23 -23.81
C ARG A 10 19.08 -31.05 -22.63
N PHE A 11 18.33 -32.11 -22.40
CA PHE A 11 17.25 -32.27 -21.44
C PHE A 11 17.73 -33.27 -20.37
N LEU A 12 17.30 -33.04 -19.12
CA LEU A 12 17.18 -33.94 -17.97
C LEU A 12 18.38 -34.37 -17.09
N ARG A 13 18.06 -34.20 -15.79
CA ARG A 13 18.32 -35.04 -14.59
C ARG A 13 19.63 -34.82 -13.82
N ASN A 14 19.47 -34.21 -12.64
CA ASN A 14 19.58 -34.97 -11.40
C ASN A 14 18.63 -34.41 -10.32
N SER A 15 18.13 -35.35 -9.53
CA SER A 15 17.01 -35.27 -8.61
C SER A 15 17.48 -35.01 -7.18
N VAL A 16 16.64 -34.32 -6.40
CA VAL A 16 16.30 -34.55 -4.99
C VAL A 16 17.45 -34.78 -4.00
N ALA A 17 17.71 -33.75 -3.19
CA ALA A 17 17.92 -33.92 -1.75
C ALA A 17 17.21 -32.77 -1.04
N ALA A 18 16.05 -33.08 -0.47
CA ALA A 18 15.33 -32.20 0.43
C ALA A 18 16.03 -32.25 1.80
N SER A 19 16.55 -31.12 2.25
CA SER A 19 16.89 -30.90 3.65
C SER A 19 16.11 -29.67 4.11
N ALA A 20 15.21 -29.89 5.06
CA ALA A 20 14.43 -28.87 5.73
C ALA A 20 15.37 -27.82 6.35
N GLY A 21 15.48 -26.67 5.69
CA GLY A 21 16.09 -25.48 6.26
C GLY A 21 15.00 -24.71 7.00
N VAL A 22 15.07 -24.75 8.33
CA VAL A 22 14.35 -23.82 9.19
C VAL A 22 14.76 -22.41 8.78
N TRP A 23 13.82 -21.63 8.24
CA TRP A 23 14.04 -20.22 7.96
C TRP A 23 14.19 -19.49 9.29
N ALA A 24 15.43 -19.20 9.65
CA ALA A 24 15.74 -18.34 10.79
C ALA A 24 15.44 -16.89 10.39
N VAL A 25 14.44 -16.29 11.04
CA VAL A 25 14.16 -14.85 10.98
C VAL A 25 15.43 -14.10 11.45
N PRO A 26 15.96 -13.12 10.69
CA PRO A 26 17.15 -12.40 11.11
C PRO A 26 16.89 -11.63 12.40
N THR A 27 17.53 -12.06 13.49
CA THR A 27 17.57 -11.33 14.75
C THR A 27 18.58 -10.19 14.64
N ALA A 28 18.22 -9.10 13.98
CA ALA A 28 19.04 -7.89 13.96
C ALA A 28 18.19 -6.64 13.71
N LEU A 29 17.57 -6.13 14.77
CA LEU A 29 17.18 -4.72 14.93
C LEU A 29 16.86 -4.49 16.41
N THR A 30 17.91 -4.44 17.24
CA THR A 30 17.86 -3.76 18.53
C THR A 30 18.68 -2.48 18.40
N ALA A 31 18.00 -1.39 18.04
CA ALA A 31 18.51 -0.03 18.19
C ALA A 31 17.43 0.74 18.96
N GLY A 32 17.67 0.89 20.26
CA GLY A 32 16.63 1.19 21.23
C GLY A 32 16.14 2.64 21.25
N THR A 33 14.85 2.77 21.53
CA THR A 33 14.28 3.79 22.41
C THR A 33 13.13 3.12 23.17
N THR A 34 13.28 2.95 24.50
CA THR A 34 12.32 2.70 25.62
C THR A 34 10.88 2.17 25.43
N ALA A 35 10.38 1.88 24.24
CA ALA A 35 9.07 1.29 23.95
C ALA A 35 9.15 -0.21 23.58
N ASP A 36 10.35 -0.75 23.36
CA ASP A 36 10.55 -2.14 22.92
C ASP A 36 10.36 -3.20 24.04
N SER A 37 10.39 -2.81 25.32
CA SER A 37 10.29 -3.78 26.41
C SER A 37 8.87 -4.31 26.65
N ASP A 38 7.83 -3.55 26.29
CA ASP A 38 6.43 -3.94 26.56
C ASP A 38 5.81 -4.76 25.41
N ASN A 39 6.24 -4.53 24.16
CA ASN A 39 5.70 -5.24 22.99
C ASN A 39 6.01 -6.75 22.95
N ASN A 40 6.96 -7.21 23.76
CA ASN A 40 7.37 -8.62 23.78
C ASN A 40 6.55 -9.48 24.76
N LEU A 41 5.76 -8.87 25.65
CA LEU A 41 4.96 -9.61 26.63
C LEU A 41 3.79 -10.37 26.00
N GLU A 42 3.34 -9.93 24.82
CA GLU A 42 2.18 -10.48 24.15
C GLU A 42 2.54 -11.57 23.13
N VAL A 43 3.82 -11.71 22.79
CA VAL A 43 4.30 -12.75 21.87
C VAL A 43 4.10 -14.13 22.48
N GLY A 44 3.55 -15.06 21.70
CA GLY A 44 3.18 -16.41 22.13
C GLY A 44 1.84 -16.50 22.86
N LEU A 45 1.17 -15.37 23.14
CA LEU A 45 -0.19 -15.40 23.68
C LEU A 45 -1.17 -15.88 22.60
N PRO A 46 -2.22 -16.64 22.97
CA PRO A 46 -3.29 -16.94 22.05
C PRO A 46 -4.03 -15.65 21.68
N LYS A 47 -4.43 -15.51 20.41
CA LYS A 47 -5.23 -14.39 19.90
C LYS A 47 -6.47 -14.11 20.75
N SER A 48 -7.09 -15.18 21.25
CA SER A 48 -8.25 -15.14 22.15
C SER A 48 -7.97 -14.59 23.56
N SER A 49 -6.73 -14.23 23.89
CA SER A 49 -6.38 -13.55 25.15
C SER A 49 -6.08 -12.06 24.99
N LEU A 50 -5.95 -11.56 23.75
CA LEU A 50 -5.70 -10.15 23.49
C LEU A 50 -6.82 -9.29 24.07
N LEU A 51 -6.45 -8.11 24.59
CA LEU A 51 -7.41 -7.10 25.00
C LEU A 51 -8.06 -6.51 23.75
N THR A 52 -9.38 -6.40 23.75
CA THR A 52 -10.14 -5.83 22.63
C THR A 52 -10.51 -4.37 22.91
N PRO A 53 -10.65 -3.53 21.86
CA PRO A 53 -10.41 -3.83 20.44
C PRO A 53 -8.93 -4.00 20.07
N ALA A 54 -8.61 -5.01 19.26
CA ALA A 54 -7.24 -5.29 18.82
C ALA A 54 -7.14 -5.43 17.30
N LEU A 55 -6.22 -4.67 16.69
CA LEU A 55 -5.92 -4.78 15.26
C LEU A 55 -4.97 -5.97 15.02
N CYS A 56 -5.45 -6.96 14.29
CA CYS A 56 -4.75 -8.21 14.02
C CYS A 56 -4.49 -8.36 12.52
N VAL A 57 -3.32 -8.89 12.16
CA VAL A 57 -3.02 -9.34 10.79
C VAL A 57 -2.75 -10.84 10.79
N ASP A 58 -3.44 -11.56 9.91
CA ASP A 58 -3.19 -12.97 9.63
C ASP A 58 -1.95 -13.10 8.73
N LEU A 59 -0.88 -13.70 9.26
CA LEU A 59 0.42 -13.77 8.59
C LEU A 59 0.38 -14.63 7.33
N ASP A 60 -0.31 -15.76 7.35
CA ASP A 60 -0.39 -16.65 6.17
C ASP A 60 -1.10 -15.92 5.02
N LYS A 61 -2.22 -15.22 5.31
CA LYS A 61 -2.92 -14.41 4.30
C LYS A 61 -2.11 -13.21 3.82
N LEU A 62 -1.38 -12.54 4.72
CA LEU A 62 -0.51 -11.43 4.36
C LEU A 62 0.60 -11.91 3.41
N GLU A 63 1.29 -12.98 3.75
CA GLU A 63 2.36 -13.57 2.94
C GLU A 63 1.85 -13.99 1.56
N ASP A 64 0.69 -14.65 1.49
CA ASP A 64 0.03 -15.00 0.23
C ASP A 64 -0.29 -13.77 -0.63
N ASN A 65 -0.78 -12.68 -0.03
CA ASN A 65 -1.09 -11.44 -0.73
C ASN A 65 0.17 -10.78 -1.29
N LEU A 66 1.25 -10.77 -0.50
CA LEU A 66 2.56 -10.25 -0.89
C LEU A 66 3.12 -11.03 -2.09
N ASP A 67 3.07 -12.36 -2.04
CA ASP A 67 3.56 -13.23 -3.10
C ASP A 67 2.69 -13.09 -4.36
N THR A 68 1.37 -13.03 -4.22
CA THR A 68 0.43 -12.85 -5.34
C THR A 68 0.72 -11.55 -6.09
N MET A 69 0.87 -10.44 -5.37
CA MET A 69 1.16 -9.15 -5.99
C MET A 69 2.48 -9.20 -6.76
N GLN A 70 3.56 -9.65 -6.10
CA GLN A 70 4.89 -9.68 -6.69
C GLN A 70 4.95 -10.59 -7.92
N ASN A 71 4.34 -11.77 -7.85
CA ASN A 71 4.31 -12.72 -8.96
C ASN A 71 3.52 -12.17 -10.15
N THR A 72 2.39 -11.52 -9.91
CA THR A 72 1.57 -10.92 -10.98
C THR A 72 2.32 -9.81 -11.70
N VAL A 73 2.91 -8.85 -10.98
CA VAL A 73 3.62 -7.73 -11.65
C VAL A 73 4.85 -8.22 -12.41
N SER A 74 5.59 -9.17 -11.83
CA SER A 74 6.76 -9.78 -12.49
C SER A 74 6.36 -10.52 -13.76
N GLY A 75 5.24 -11.25 -13.73
CA GLY A 75 4.67 -11.92 -14.90
C GLY A 75 4.20 -10.95 -15.99
N ASN A 76 3.80 -9.75 -15.60
CA ASN A 76 3.39 -8.67 -16.51
C ASN A 76 4.57 -7.80 -17.00
N GLY A 77 5.80 -8.06 -16.54
CA GLY A 77 7.00 -7.34 -16.96
C GLY A 77 7.16 -5.95 -16.33
N ILE A 78 6.44 -5.66 -15.24
CA ILE A 78 6.53 -4.40 -14.48
C ILE A 78 6.90 -4.67 -13.02
N GLY A 79 7.26 -3.62 -12.27
CA GLY A 79 7.53 -3.70 -10.84
C GLY A 79 6.32 -3.43 -9.95
N VAL A 80 6.53 -3.53 -8.65
CA VAL A 80 5.64 -2.96 -7.63
C VAL A 80 6.47 -2.08 -6.70
N ARG A 81 5.94 -0.89 -6.40
CA ARG A 81 6.46 0.07 -5.44
C ARG A 81 5.38 0.33 -4.40
N PRO A 82 5.19 -0.59 -3.44
CA PRO A 82 3.97 -0.61 -2.66
C PRO A 82 3.86 0.59 -1.73
N HIS A 83 2.61 0.97 -1.46
CA HIS A 83 2.33 2.20 -0.76
C HIS A 83 2.16 1.99 0.74
N THR A 84 3.10 2.56 1.50
CA THR A 84 3.16 2.39 2.95
C THR A 84 2.06 3.12 3.72
N LYS A 85 1.31 4.05 3.11
CA LYS A 85 0.21 4.77 3.76
C LYS A 85 -0.86 3.83 4.34
N THR A 86 -1.00 2.65 3.72
CA THR A 86 -1.97 1.62 4.10
C THR A 86 -1.63 1.01 5.46
N HIS A 87 -0.35 0.69 5.70
CA HIS A 87 0.06 -0.04 6.90
C HIS A 87 0.90 0.78 7.89
N LYS A 88 1.59 1.82 7.43
CA LYS A 88 2.45 2.70 8.24
C LYS A 88 3.45 1.94 9.13
N CYS A 89 3.76 0.72 8.73
CA CYS A 89 4.49 -0.28 9.49
C CYS A 89 5.75 -0.70 8.73
N PRO A 90 6.96 -0.36 9.23
CA PRO A 90 8.22 -0.70 8.56
C PRO A 90 8.45 -2.20 8.37
N ALA A 91 7.97 -3.05 9.29
CA ALA A 91 8.11 -4.51 9.16
C ALA A 91 7.46 -5.03 7.87
N ILE A 92 6.24 -4.58 7.56
CA ILE A 92 5.52 -4.95 6.33
C ILE A 92 6.24 -4.41 5.09
N ALA A 93 6.79 -3.19 5.15
CA ALA A 93 7.58 -2.65 4.05
C ALA A 93 8.85 -3.46 3.76
N HIS A 94 9.55 -3.96 4.79
CA HIS A 94 10.69 -4.87 4.59
C HIS A 94 10.27 -6.19 3.96
N LEU A 95 9.16 -6.80 4.40
CA LEU A 95 8.61 -8.02 3.78
C LEU A 95 8.28 -7.82 2.29
N GLN A 96 7.87 -6.62 1.88
CA GLN A 96 7.66 -6.26 0.49
C GLN A 96 8.98 -6.12 -0.28
N MET A 97 9.98 -5.45 0.30
CA MET A 97 11.31 -5.29 -0.31
C MET A 97 12.02 -6.65 -0.49
N GLU A 98 11.91 -7.55 0.48
CA GLU A 98 12.47 -8.91 0.43
C GLU A 98 11.92 -9.76 -0.72
N ARG A 99 10.70 -9.46 -1.17
CA ARG A 99 10.05 -10.13 -2.31
C ARG A 99 10.41 -9.54 -3.66
N GLY A 100 11.10 -8.40 -3.70
CA GLY A 100 11.56 -7.77 -4.94
C GLY A 100 10.77 -6.52 -5.33
N ALA A 101 10.08 -5.87 -4.39
CA ALA A 101 9.58 -4.52 -4.62
C ALA A 101 10.73 -3.58 -5.04
N VAL A 102 10.48 -2.68 -5.99
CA VAL A 102 11.49 -1.76 -6.55
C VAL A 102 11.78 -0.54 -5.65
N GLY A 103 11.25 -0.57 -4.43
CA GLY A 103 11.21 0.50 -3.44
C GLY A 103 9.80 0.64 -2.87
N ILE A 104 9.54 1.71 -2.13
CA ILE A 104 8.23 1.98 -1.51
C ILE A 104 7.70 3.35 -1.87
N CYS A 105 6.38 3.50 -1.80
CA CYS A 105 5.67 4.77 -1.90
C CYS A 105 5.25 5.28 -0.51
N THR A 106 5.32 6.59 -0.33
CA THR A 106 4.85 7.30 0.87
C THR A 106 3.97 8.47 0.45
N ALA A 107 2.99 8.83 1.27
CA ALA A 107 2.03 9.88 0.93
C ALA A 107 2.44 11.22 1.54
N LYS A 108 3.28 11.19 2.58
CA LYS A 108 3.68 12.36 3.36
C LYS A 108 5.16 12.29 3.71
N LEU A 109 5.79 13.46 3.79
CA LEU A 109 7.21 13.56 4.08
C LEU A 109 7.56 12.96 5.44
N THR A 110 6.76 13.23 6.46
CA THR A 110 7.01 12.67 7.81
C THR A 110 6.85 11.15 7.87
N GLU A 111 6.09 10.55 6.97
CA GLU A 111 6.04 9.08 6.82
C GLU A 111 7.31 8.57 6.12
N ALA A 112 7.79 9.26 5.08
CA ALA A 112 9.05 8.93 4.41
C ALA A 112 10.25 8.94 5.36
N GLU A 113 10.31 9.91 6.26
CA GLU A 113 11.36 9.99 7.29
C GLU A 113 11.32 8.79 8.24
N VAL A 114 10.14 8.38 8.70
CA VAL A 114 10.00 7.18 9.55
C VAL A 114 10.47 5.93 8.80
N MET A 115 10.06 5.77 7.55
CA MET A 115 10.50 4.63 6.73
C MET A 115 12.02 4.62 6.54
N PHE A 116 12.61 5.80 6.32
CA PHE A 116 14.06 5.98 6.23
C PHE A 116 14.79 5.65 7.54
N GLU A 117 14.28 6.11 8.68
CA GLU A 117 14.83 5.80 10.02
C GLU A 117 14.85 4.29 10.29
N HIS A 118 13.91 3.54 9.70
CA HIS A 118 13.83 2.07 9.79
C HIS A 118 14.57 1.34 8.66
N GLY A 119 15.47 2.03 7.95
CA GLY A 119 16.40 1.40 7.01
C GLY A 119 15.92 1.29 5.56
N LEU A 120 14.73 1.79 5.23
CA LEU A 120 14.27 1.83 3.83
C LEU A 120 14.97 2.97 3.09
N ARG A 121 15.49 2.69 1.89
CA ARG A 121 16.35 3.63 1.14
C ARG A 121 15.81 4.01 -0.24
N GLN A 122 14.90 3.22 -0.79
CA GLN A 122 14.26 3.48 -2.09
C GLN A 122 12.84 4.00 -1.83
N ILE A 123 12.69 5.32 -1.73
CA ILE A 123 11.44 5.96 -1.26
C ILE A 123 10.97 6.97 -2.30
N LEU A 124 9.78 6.74 -2.83
CA LEU A 124 9.08 7.69 -3.68
C LEU A 124 7.98 8.37 -2.87
N LEU A 125 8.07 9.69 -2.70
CA LEU A 125 6.99 10.51 -2.18
C LEU A 125 6.06 10.89 -3.33
N THR A 126 4.86 10.31 -3.34
CA THR A 126 3.89 10.43 -4.44
C THR A 126 3.01 11.68 -4.34
N THR A 127 3.41 12.65 -3.50
CA THR A 127 2.72 13.93 -3.31
C THR A 127 3.71 15.08 -3.36
N VAL A 128 3.20 16.28 -3.64
CA VAL A 128 4.00 17.49 -3.78
C VAL A 128 4.22 18.21 -2.44
N ASN A 129 5.42 18.76 -2.24
CA ASN A 129 5.74 19.59 -1.10
C ASN A 129 5.75 21.07 -1.52
N VAL A 130 4.74 21.84 -1.11
CA VAL A 130 4.59 23.25 -1.55
C VAL A 130 5.04 24.29 -0.52
N SER A 131 5.07 23.94 0.78
CA SER A 131 5.52 24.92 1.79
C SER A 131 7.04 24.91 1.91
N THR A 132 7.66 26.08 2.04
CA THR A 132 9.12 26.23 2.21
C THR A 132 9.70 25.31 3.29
N ALA A 133 9.02 25.15 4.43
CA ALA A 133 9.47 24.28 5.51
C ALA A 133 9.53 22.80 5.10
N LYS A 134 8.50 22.30 4.39
CA LYS A 134 8.47 20.92 3.88
C LYS A 134 9.50 20.71 2.76
N ILE A 135 9.63 21.66 1.85
CA ILE A 135 10.64 21.62 0.77
C ILE A 135 12.04 21.47 1.37
N ARG A 136 12.42 22.35 2.32
CA ARG A 136 13.73 22.27 2.99
C ARG A 136 13.92 20.94 3.72
N ARG A 137 12.89 20.46 4.42
CA ARG A 137 12.93 19.18 5.12
C ARG A 137 13.09 18.00 4.16
N ALA A 138 12.43 18.03 3.01
CA ALA A 138 12.60 17.03 1.94
C ALA A 138 14.03 17.03 1.38
N MET A 139 14.67 18.20 1.25
CA MET A 139 16.08 18.28 0.85
C MET A 139 17.02 17.67 1.91
N GLN A 140 16.73 17.84 3.20
CA GLN A 140 17.50 17.17 4.25
C GLN A 140 17.33 15.65 4.20
N LEU A 141 16.11 15.16 3.98
CA LEU A 141 15.87 13.72 3.79
C LEU A 141 16.64 13.22 2.56
N ARG A 142 16.55 13.90 1.41
CA ARG A 142 17.30 13.54 0.20
C ARG A 142 18.81 13.49 0.44
N LYS A 143 19.35 14.43 1.22
CA LYS A 143 20.78 14.47 1.55
C LYS A 143 21.25 13.26 2.36
N GLN A 144 20.35 12.64 3.13
CA GLN A 144 20.63 11.43 3.92
C GLN A 144 20.21 10.14 3.20
N CYS A 145 19.27 10.23 2.25
CA CYS A 145 18.66 9.12 1.54
C CYS A 145 18.80 9.30 0.03
N ASP A 146 19.83 8.69 -0.57
CA ASP A 146 20.10 8.85 -2.00
C ASP A 146 18.99 8.35 -2.93
N GLY A 147 18.19 7.38 -2.48
CA GLY A 147 17.04 6.86 -3.21
C GLY A 147 15.71 7.56 -2.89
N PHE A 148 15.74 8.72 -2.21
CA PHE A 148 14.53 9.53 -2.03
C PHE A 148 14.20 10.33 -3.29
N ILE A 149 12.96 10.20 -3.76
CA ILE A 149 12.41 10.89 -4.94
C ILE A 149 11.12 11.57 -4.51
N GLN A 150 10.83 12.79 -4.98
CA GLN A 150 9.57 13.48 -4.70
C GLN A 150 8.87 13.98 -5.97
N ALA A 151 7.56 14.15 -5.90
CA ALA A 151 6.77 14.66 -7.01
C ALA A 151 6.81 16.19 -7.13
N VAL A 152 6.59 16.68 -8.35
CA VAL A 152 6.28 18.09 -8.67
C VAL A 152 5.17 18.14 -9.73
N ASP A 153 4.30 19.15 -9.66
CA ASP A 153 3.19 19.34 -10.61
C ASP A 153 3.02 20.78 -11.11
N THR A 154 3.88 21.70 -10.68
CA THR A 154 3.86 23.10 -11.14
C THR A 154 5.27 23.64 -11.38
N GLU A 155 5.38 24.61 -12.29
CA GLU A 155 6.64 25.31 -12.56
C GLU A 155 7.16 26.05 -11.32
N GLU A 156 6.29 26.73 -10.57
CA GLU A 156 6.67 27.46 -9.36
C GLU A 156 7.32 26.52 -8.34
N ASN A 157 6.66 25.39 -8.05
CA ASN A 157 7.21 24.42 -7.11
C ASN A 157 8.52 23.77 -7.60
N ALA A 158 8.66 23.52 -8.91
CA ALA A 158 9.93 23.03 -9.47
C ALA A 158 11.08 24.01 -9.22
N ARG A 159 10.83 25.32 -9.38
CA ARG A 159 11.83 26.37 -9.12
C ARG A 159 12.19 26.46 -7.64
N GLU A 160 11.19 26.37 -6.75
CA GLU A 160 11.41 26.35 -5.30
C GLU A 160 12.22 25.12 -4.85
N LEU A 161 11.92 23.94 -5.39
CA LEU A 161 12.67 22.71 -5.13
C LEU A 161 14.13 22.86 -5.60
N ASN A 162 14.36 23.43 -6.79
CA ASN A 162 15.71 23.70 -7.30
C ASN A 162 16.48 24.66 -6.40
N ASP A 163 15.87 25.75 -5.96
CA ASP A 163 16.52 26.72 -5.07
C ASP A 163 16.86 26.13 -3.70
N ALA A 164 15.98 25.30 -3.15
CA ALA A 164 16.23 24.59 -1.89
C ALA A 164 17.29 23.50 -2.03
N ALA A 165 17.33 22.78 -3.15
CA ALA A 165 18.38 21.80 -3.45
C ALA A 165 19.76 22.47 -3.56
N ARG A 166 19.82 23.65 -4.22
CA ARG A 166 21.02 24.50 -4.24
C ARG A 166 21.44 24.92 -2.82
N GLU A 167 20.50 25.39 -1.99
CA GLU A 167 20.76 25.76 -0.59
C GLU A 167 21.34 24.58 0.21
N ALA A 168 20.82 23.37 -0.01
CA ALA A 168 21.27 22.15 0.65
C ALA A 168 22.60 21.56 0.10
N GLY A 169 23.03 22.04 -1.07
CA GLY A 169 24.23 21.56 -1.78
C GLY A 169 24.06 20.17 -2.39
N ILE A 170 22.88 19.87 -2.95
CA ILE A 170 22.54 18.56 -3.53
C ILE A 170 21.88 18.70 -4.90
N ILE A 171 21.82 17.60 -5.65
CA ILE A 171 20.89 17.43 -6.78
C ILE A 171 19.73 16.56 -6.28
N ALA A 172 18.51 17.08 -6.33
CA ALA A 172 17.32 16.38 -5.85
C ALA A 172 16.64 15.60 -6.99
N ASP A 173 16.19 14.38 -6.70
CA ASP A 173 15.50 13.53 -7.66
C ASP A 173 13.99 13.82 -7.65
N VAL A 174 13.42 14.04 -8.83
CA VAL A 174 12.04 14.49 -8.99
C VAL A 174 11.31 13.73 -10.09
N THR A 175 10.04 13.42 -9.86
CA THR A 175 9.08 12.94 -10.88
C THR A 175 8.00 13.99 -11.13
N VAL A 176 7.49 14.08 -12.36
CA VAL A 176 6.33 14.94 -12.67
C VAL A 176 5.03 14.19 -12.36
N ASP A 177 4.18 14.70 -11.46
CA ASP A 177 2.83 14.15 -11.22
C ASP A 177 1.88 14.62 -12.33
N VAL A 178 1.23 13.69 -13.03
CA VAL A 178 0.34 13.96 -14.15
C VAL A 178 -1.08 13.55 -13.78
N ASP A 179 -2.04 14.44 -14.06
CA ASP A 179 -3.45 14.22 -13.76
C ASP A 179 -4.08 13.20 -14.74
N PRO A 180 -4.67 12.08 -14.25
CA PRO A 180 -5.42 11.14 -15.09
C PRO A 180 -6.83 11.63 -15.47
N GLY A 181 -7.17 12.89 -15.19
CA GLY A 181 -8.50 13.48 -15.36
C GLY A 181 -9.36 13.43 -14.09
N GLY A 182 -8.76 13.07 -12.95
CA GLY A 182 -9.43 13.10 -11.64
C GLY A 182 -9.38 14.47 -10.98
N HIS A 183 -8.53 15.38 -11.48
CA HIS A 183 -8.38 16.76 -11.01
C HIS A 183 -8.10 16.88 -9.51
N ARG A 184 -7.39 15.89 -8.95
CA ARG A 184 -6.99 15.86 -7.53
C ARG A 184 -5.63 16.54 -7.31
N SER A 185 -4.66 16.14 -8.11
CA SER A 185 -3.28 16.65 -8.16
C SER A 185 -2.73 16.40 -9.56
N GLY A 186 -1.55 16.95 -9.84
CA GLY A 186 -0.85 16.69 -11.08
C GLY A 186 -1.13 17.72 -12.17
N VAL A 187 -0.15 17.87 -13.06
CA VAL A 187 -0.24 18.73 -14.23
C VAL A 187 -1.08 18.06 -15.31
N THR A 188 -1.77 18.85 -16.13
CA THR A 188 -2.53 18.34 -17.28
C THR A 188 -1.62 17.53 -18.23
N PRO A 189 -2.05 16.35 -18.70
CA PRO A 189 -1.26 15.54 -19.64
C PRO A 189 -1.03 16.24 -20.98
N GLY A 190 -0.07 15.72 -21.75
CA GLY A 190 0.34 16.23 -23.05
C GLY A 190 1.37 17.35 -22.93
N GLU A 191 1.19 18.43 -23.70
CA GLU A 191 2.15 19.53 -23.77
C GLU A 191 2.45 20.23 -22.44
N PRO A 192 1.46 20.46 -21.53
CA PRO A 192 1.75 21.07 -20.23
C PRO A 192 2.69 20.22 -19.38
N ALA A 193 2.44 18.90 -19.31
CA ALA A 193 3.30 17.96 -18.61
C ALA A 193 4.69 17.83 -19.23
N LEU A 194 4.77 17.80 -20.57
CA LEU A 194 6.05 17.81 -21.28
C LEU A 194 6.85 19.06 -20.96
N THR A 195 6.22 20.23 -21.02
CA THR A 195 6.86 21.53 -20.73
C THR A 195 7.43 21.55 -19.31
N LEU A 196 6.66 21.06 -18.33
CA LEU A 196 7.14 20.97 -16.95
C LEU A 196 8.31 20.01 -16.81
N ALA A 197 8.26 18.83 -17.46
CA ALA A 197 9.36 17.87 -17.43
C ALA A 197 10.64 18.42 -18.06
N GLN A 198 10.54 19.12 -19.20
CA GLN A 198 11.67 19.82 -19.82
C GLN A 198 12.23 20.92 -18.93
N LEU A 199 11.39 21.65 -18.20
CA LEU A 199 11.86 22.62 -17.21
C LEU A 199 12.66 21.93 -16.10
N VAL A 200 12.12 20.85 -15.51
CA VAL A 200 12.81 20.09 -14.45
C VAL A 200 14.16 19.58 -14.92
N ASP A 201 14.25 19.05 -16.15
CA ASP A 201 15.49 18.55 -16.74
C ASP A 201 16.55 19.65 -16.96
N ASN A 202 16.12 20.89 -17.20
CA ASN A 202 17.02 22.04 -17.37
C ASN A 202 17.45 22.72 -16.04
N LEU A 203 16.82 22.39 -14.91
CA LEU A 203 17.14 22.98 -13.61
C LEU A 203 18.37 22.29 -12.99
N SER A 204 19.45 23.05 -12.78
CA SER A 204 20.77 22.49 -12.44
C SER A 204 20.87 21.72 -11.13
N ASN A 205 19.90 21.86 -10.22
CA ASN A 205 19.90 21.17 -8.92
C ASN A 205 18.76 20.14 -8.81
N LEU A 206 18.06 19.85 -9.91
CA LEU A 206 17.09 18.78 -9.99
C LEU A 206 17.54 17.73 -11.01
N ARG A 207 17.05 16.51 -10.83
CA ARG A 207 17.22 15.41 -11.77
C ARG A 207 15.86 14.76 -12.02
N LEU A 208 15.37 14.88 -13.25
CA LEU A 208 14.16 14.21 -13.68
C LEU A 208 14.34 12.68 -13.65
N ARG A 209 13.41 11.98 -13.00
CA ARG A 209 13.36 10.51 -12.93
C ARG A 209 12.18 9.92 -13.73
N GLY A 210 11.32 10.76 -14.30
CA GLY A 210 10.14 10.34 -15.06
C GLY A 210 8.86 10.97 -14.53
N MET A 211 7.75 10.22 -14.53
CA MET A 211 6.42 10.72 -14.20
C MET A 211 5.60 9.77 -13.33
N LEU A 212 4.64 10.35 -12.61
CA LEU A 212 3.58 9.64 -11.88
C LEU A 212 2.24 9.90 -12.55
N CYS A 213 1.33 8.93 -12.47
CA CYS A 213 -0.07 9.14 -12.82
C CYS A 213 -0.95 8.13 -12.07
N TYR A 214 -1.71 8.60 -11.09
CA TYR A 214 -2.55 7.74 -10.23
C TYR A 214 -4.04 8.01 -10.42
N ASP A 215 -4.74 7.09 -11.07
CA ASP A 215 -6.20 7.13 -11.17
C ASP A 215 -6.88 6.46 -9.96
N GLY A 216 -7.18 7.28 -8.96
CA GLY A 216 -7.95 6.85 -7.80
C GLY A 216 -9.41 6.49 -8.12
N GLY A 217 -9.97 7.03 -9.21
CA GLY A 217 -11.38 6.84 -9.53
C GLY A 217 -11.70 5.49 -10.16
N SER A 218 -10.70 4.77 -10.67
CA SER A 218 -10.89 3.39 -11.17
C SER A 218 -10.79 2.32 -10.08
N GLN A 219 -10.19 2.62 -8.93
CA GLN A 219 -9.85 1.60 -7.93
C GLN A 219 -11.05 0.82 -7.38
N HIS A 220 -12.22 1.46 -7.32
CA HIS A 220 -13.45 0.89 -6.75
C HIS A 220 -14.60 0.80 -7.77
N VAL A 221 -14.30 0.83 -9.07
CA VAL A 221 -15.33 0.58 -10.09
C VAL A 221 -15.76 -0.89 -9.99
N SER A 222 -17.06 -1.10 -9.76
CA SER A 222 -17.66 -2.43 -9.69
C SER A 222 -17.67 -3.11 -11.05
N GLY A 223 -17.28 -4.38 -11.07
CA GLY A 223 -17.16 -5.20 -12.28
C GLY A 223 -15.81 -5.01 -12.98
N PHE A 224 -15.13 -6.13 -13.25
CA PHE A 224 -13.77 -6.10 -13.81
C PHE A 224 -13.73 -5.43 -15.19
N ALA A 225 -14.71 -5.74 -16.06
CA ALA A 225 -14.75 -5.20 -17.41
C ALA A 225 -14.89 -3.66 -17.41
N ALA A 226 -15.81 -3.12 -16.60
CA ALA A 226 -16.02 -1.68 -16.48
C ALA A 226 -14.78 -0.97 -15.90
N ARG A 227 -14.19 -1.55 -14.84
CA ARG A 227 -12.97 -1.06 -14.22
C ARG A 227 -11.80 -1.03 -15.19
N ARG A 228 -11.63 -2.11 -15.97
CA ARG A 228 -10.59 -2.20 -17.00
C ARG A 228 -10.76 -1.16 -18.09
N THR A 229 -11.96 -0.99 -18.63
CA THR A 229 -12.24 0.03 -19.65
C THR A 229 -11.90 1.43 -19.13
N GLN A 230 -12.40 1.79 -17.95
CA GLN A 230 -12.15 3.11 -17.38
C GLN A 230 -10.66 3.36 -17.08
N ALA A 231 -9.97 2.39 -16.50
CA ALA A 231 -8.56 2.52 -16.16
C ALA A 231 -7.69 2.76 -17.41
N ILE A 232 -7.91 1.98 -18.48
CA ILE A 232 -7.15 2.14 -19.73
C ILE A 232 -7.46 3.47 -20.40
N GLU A 233 -8.74 3.87 -20.46
CA GLU A 233 -9.14 5.15 -21.06
C GLU A 233 -8.51 6.34 -20.33
N ARG A 234 -8.53 6.35 -18.99
CA ARG A 234 -7.96 7.43 -18.18
C ARG A 234 -6.44 7.49 -18.19
N MET A 235 -5.78 6.34 -18.39
CA MET A 235 -4.31 6.30 -18.49
C MET A 235 -3.79 6.59 -19.90
N SER A 236 -4.64 6.58 -20.93
CA SER A 236 -4.22 6.84 -22.33
C SER A 236 -3.51 8.19 -22.51
N PRO A 237 -4.03 9.33 -22.00
CA PRO A 237 -3.32 10.62 -22.11
C PRO A 237 -1.95 10.64 -21.42
N ALA A 238 -1.80 9.89 -20.32
CA ALA A 238 -0.53 9.76 -19.62
C ALA A 238 0.48 8.92 -20.43
N ALA A 239 0.04 7.87 -21.12
CA ALA A 239 0.90 7.09 -22.02
C ALA A 239 1.36 7.91 -23.26
N GLU A 240 0.48 8.77 -23.78
CA GLU A 240 0.85 9.74 -24.82
C GLU A 240 1.89 10.74 -24.31
N THR A 241 1.68 11.27 -23.10
CA THR A 241 2.64 12.16 -22.42
C THR A 241 4.01 11.49 -22.23
N PHE A 242 4.03 10.25 -21.75
CA PHE A 242 5.26 9.45 -21.62
C PHE A 242 5.99 9.33 -22.96
N SER A 243 5.25 9.06 -24.03
CA SER A 243 5.81 8.95 -25.39
C SER A 243 6.41 10.27 -25.86
N MET A 244 5.76 11.40 -25.58
CA MET A 244 6.28 12.74 -25.88
C MET A 244 7.56 13.06 -25.09
N MET A 245 7.61 12.72 -23.80
CA MET A 245 8.80 12.88 -22.97
C MET A 245 9.97 12.04 -23.50
N GLN A 246 9.71 10.78 -23.84
CA GLN A 246 10.73 9.88 -24.40
C GLN A 246 11.26 10.37 -25.76
N GLN A 247 10.38 10.82 -26.67
CA GLN A 247 10.77 11.38 -27.97
C GLN A 247 11.59 12.68 -27.84
N SER A 248 11.39 13.41 -26.74
CA SER A 248 12.17 14.62 -26.40
C SER A 248 13.52 14.29 -25.75
N GLY A 249 13.86 13.02 -25.57
CA GLY A 249 15.12 12.57 -24.97
C GLY A 249 15.18 12.71 -23.44
N LEU A 250 14.03 12.93 -22.79
CA LEU A 250 13.96 13.04 -21.33
C LEU A 250 14.12 11.69 -20.65
N ASN A 251 14.62 11.69 -19.41
CA ASN A 251 14.65 10.51 -18.58
C ASN A 251 13.23 10.10 -18.15
N VAL A 252 12.83 8.90 -18.55
CA VAL A 252 11.52 8.31 -18.27
C VAL A 252 11.67 6.93 -17.62
N GLU A 253 12.69 6.75 -16.78
CA GLU A 253 12.93 5.49 -16.07
C GLU A 253 11.81 5.10 -15.07
N ILE A 254 10.96 6.06 -14.69
CA ILE A 254 9.75 5.85 -13.88
C ILE A 254 8.52 6.35 -14.66
N PHE A 255 7.55 5.46 -14.85
CA PHE A 255 6.16 5.78 -15.11
C PHE A 255 5.31 4.94 -14.15
N SER A 256 5.05 5.51 -12.97
CA SER A 256 4.50 4.79 -11.83
C SER A 256 3.12 5.32 -11.45
N GLY A 257 2.23 4.42 -11.02
CA GLY A 257 0.85 4.77 -10.71
C GLY A 257 0.04 3.58 -10.24
N GLY A 258 -1.26 3.57 -10.51
CA GLY A 258 -2.09 2.38 -10.26
C GLY A 258 -2.30 2.05 -8.78
N GLY A 259 -3.17 1.08 -8.52
CA GLY A 259 -3.51 0.68 -7.16
C GLY A 259 -4.10 -0.71 -7.08
N THR A 260 -4.57 -1.09 -5.89
CA THR A 260 -5.03 -2.46 -5.60
C THR A 260 -6.13 -2.90 -6.55
N GLY A 261 -7.08 -2.03 -6.92
CA GLY A 261 -8.17 -2.40 -7.82
C GLY A 261 -7.76 -2.59 -9.27
N THR A 262 -6.63 -2.00 -9.67
CA THR A 262 -6.14 -1.97 -11.06
C THR A 262 -4.79 -2.69 -11.24
N TYR A 263 -4.28 -3.38 -10.21
CA TYR A 263 -2.96 -4.03 -10.20
C TYR A 263 -2.73 -5.02 -11.36
N ASN A 264 -3.79 -5.70 -11.80
CA ASN A 264 -3.81 -6.65 -12.91
C ASN A 264 -4.27 -6.03 -14.24
N ILE A 265 -4.43 -4.71 -14.29
CA ILE A 265 -4.89 -3.94 -15.46
C ILE A 265 -3.81 -2.98 -15.94
N ASP A 266 -3.20 -2.20 -15.04
CA ASP A 266 -2.37 -1.02 -15.39
C ASP A 266 -1.09 -1.38 -16.17
N HIS A 267 -0.62 -2.62 -16.09
CA HIS A 267 0.48 -3.11 -16.92
C HIS A 267 0.21 -3.00 -18.44
N ALA A 268 -1.05 -2.90 -18.86
CA ALA A 268 -1.43 -2.71 -20.25
C ALA A 268 -1.25 -1.26 -20.73
N THR A 269 -0.95 -0.32 -19.85
CA THR A 269 -0.60 1.06 -20.20
C THR A 269 0.83 1.11 -20.79
N PRO A 270 1.02 1.59 -22.02
CA PRO A 270 2.35 1.64 -22.63
C PRO A 270 3.34 2.47 -21.81
N GLY A 271 4.54 1.92 -21.58
CA GLY A 271 5.63 2.59 -20.86
C GLY A 271 5.56 2.48 -19.33
N PHE A 272 4.48 1.91 -18.77
CA PHE A 272 4.29 1.79 -17.33
C PHE A 272 5.39 0.93 -16.68
N THR A 273 6.00 1.41 -15.60
CA THR A 273 7.19 0.78 -15.00
C THR A 273 6.87 0.00 -13.74
N ASP A 274 5.98 0.52 -12.89
CA ASP A 274 5.61 -0.09 -11.62
C ASP A 274 4.27 0.40 -11.08
N ILE A 275 3.57 -0.45 -10.34
CA ILE A 275 2.33 -0.11 -9.63
C ILE A 275 2.58 0.33 -8.18
N GLN A 276 1.72 1.21 -7.67
CA GLN A 276 1.79 1.82 -6.33
C GLN A 276 0.77 1.23 -5.35
N SER A 277 0.41 -0.05 -5.51
CA SER A 277 -0.63 -0.70 -4.70
C SER A 277 -0.27 -0.75 -3.20
N GLY A 278 -1.27 -0.50 -2.34
CA GLY A 278 -1.12 -0.51 -0.88
C GLY A 278 -2.06 -1.52 -0.22
N SER A 279 -3.37 -1.28 -0.33
CA SER A 279 -4.43 -2.05 0.36
C SER A 279 -4.42 -3.55 0.10
N TYR A 280 -3.78 -4.02 -0.97
CA TYR A 280 -3.67 -5.45 -1.32
C TYR A 280 -3.08 -6.32 -0.19
N VAL A 281 -2.23 -5.74 0.67
CA VAL A 281 -1.65 -6.46 1.81
C VAL A 281 -2.70 -6.91 2.82
N PHE A 282 -3.81 -6.16 2.93
CA PHE A 282 -4.82 -6.29 3.97
C PHE A 282 -6.20 -6.66 3.47
N MET A 283 -6.62 -6.05 2.37
CA MET A 283 -8.01 -5.94 1.92
C MET A 283 -8.94 -5.34 2.97
N ASP A 284 -10.13 -4.97 2.52
CA ASP A 284 -11.19 -4.40 3.34
C ASP A 284 -12.55 -4.59 2.67
N ALA A 285 -13.62 -4.26 3.38
CA ALA A 285 -14.98 -4.39 2.87
C ALA A 285 -15.22 -3.55 1.60
N SER A 286 -14.50 -2.44 1.42
CA SER A 286 -14.60 -1.60 0.22
C SER A 286 -14.10 -2.35 -1.01
N TYR A 287 -12.95 -3.00 -0.92
CA TYR A 287 -12.38 -3.76 -2.03
C TYR A 287 -13.10 -5.09 -2.29
N LEU A 288 -13.58 -5.79 -1.26
CA LEU A 288 -14.18 -7.12 -1.45
C LEU A 288 -15.41 -7.12 -2.38
N GLY A 289 -16.11 -6.00 -2.50
CA GLY A 289 -17.31 -5.84 -3.34
C GLY A 289 -17.07 -5.27 -4.75
N ILE A 290 -15.82 -5.13 -5.22
CA ILE A 290 -15.56 -4.50 -6.54
C ILE A 290 -15.62 -5.48 -7.72
N GLY A 291 -15.67 -6.79 -7.47
CA GLY A 291 -15.64 -7.83 -8.51
C GLY A 291 -14.27 -8.06 -9.13
N GLY A 292 -13.83 -9.32 -9.21
CA GLY A 292 -12.62 -9.80 -9.87
C GLY A 292 -12.83 -10.23 -11.33
N GLN A 293 -11.76 -10.67 -11.99
CA GLN A 293 -11.81 -11.07 -13.41
C GLN A 293 -12.75 -12.26 -13.67
N ASP A 294 -12.85 -13.18 -12.71
CA ASP A 294 -13.66 -14.40 -12.83
C ASP A 294 -15.02 -14.28 -12.10
N ASN A 295 -15.29 -13.15 -11.43
CA ASN A 295 -16.52 -12.92 -10.68
C ASN A 295 -16.80 -11.41 -10.54
N ASP A 296 -17.85 -10.91 -11.20
CA ASP A 296 -18.19 -9.48 -11.19
C ASP A 296 -18.70 -8.94 -9.85
N GLU A 297 -19.08 -9.80 -8.90
CA GLU A 297 -19.62 -9.39 -7.60
C GLU A 297 -18.59 -9.44 -6.47
N VAL A 298 -17.64 -10.39 -6.55
CA VAL A 298 -16.69 -10.67 -5.47
C VAL A 298 -15.27 -10.49 -5.96
N TYR A 299 -14.51 -9.68 -5.25
CA TYR A 299 -13.08 -9.53 -5.48
C TYR A 299 -12.29 -10.46 -4.55
N SER A 300 -11.74 -11.53 -5.11
CA SER A 300 -11.05 -12.59 -4.37
C SER A 300 -9.58 -12.76 -4.75
N ASP A 301 -9.01 -11.80 -5.49
CA ASP A 301 -7.61 -11.81 -5.92
C ASP A 301 -6.64 -11.78 -4.73
N PHE A 302 -7.05 -11.14 -3.63
CA PHE A 302 -6.30 -11.05 -2.38
C PHE A 302 -7.21 -11.42 -1.21
N LYS A 303 -6.62 -11.96 -0.15
CA LYS A 303 -7.32 -12.44 1.05
C LYS A 303 -7.43 -11.31 2.10
N PRO A 304 -8.56 -11.17 2.80
CA PRO A 304 -8.66 -10.26 3.94
C PRO A 304 -7.79 -10.74 5.10
N SER A 305 -6.63 -10.10 5.26
CA SER A 305 -5.65 -10.42 6.30
C SER A 305 -5.75 -9.49 7.51
N LEU A 306 -6.27 -8.26 7.35
CA LEU A 306 -6.42 -7.30 8.45
C LEU A 306 -7.81 -7.39 9.08
N THR A 307 -7.84 -7.57 10.39
CA THR A 307 -9.07 -7.72 11.16
C THR A 307 -9.01 -6.92 12.46
N ILE A 308 -10.17 -6.56 12.98
CA ILE A 308 -10.33 -6.03 14.34
C ILE A 308 -10.99 -7.12 15.18
N LEU A 309 -10.30 -7.59 16.21
CA LEU A 309 -10.85 -8.44 17.24
C LEU A 309 -11.64 -7.56 18.22
N THR A 310 -12.91 -7.88 18.45
CA THR A 310 -13.83 -7.13 19.31
C THR A 310 -14.59 -8.07 20.25
N THR A 311 -15.05 -7.57 21.38
CA THR A 311 -15.84 -8.31 22.35
C THR A 311 -17.27 -7.79 22.40
N VAL A 312 -18.25 -8.70 22.40
CA VAL A 312 -19.65 -8.38 22.67
C VAL A 312 -19.79 -7.94 24.13
N VAL A 313 -20.20 -6.69 24.37
CA VAL A 313 -20.38 -6.12 25.72
C VAL A 313 -21.84 -6.20 26.18
N ASN A 314 -22.80 -6.30 25.26
CA ASN A 314 -24.21 -6.46 25.57
C ASN A 314 -24.93 -7.26 24.47
N ALA A 315 -25.73 -8.24 24.87
CA ALA A 315 -26.58 -9.05 23.98
C ALA A 315 -27.96 -9.31 24.61
N GLN A 316 -28.48 -8.36 25.39
CA GLN A 316 -29.73 -8.56 26.16
C GLN A 316 -31.01 -8.45 25.32
N TYR A 317 -30.92 -7.89 24.12
CA TYR A 317 -32.08 -7.61 23.27
C TYR A 317 -32.07 -8.50 22.04
N GLU A 318 -33.20 -9.16 21.77
CA GLU A 318 -33.35 -10.02 20.60
C GLU A 318 -33.01 -9.28 19.29
N GLY A 319 -32.26 -9.95 18.41
CA GLY A 319 -31.83 -9.40 17.12
C GLY A 319 -30.73 -8.34 17.19
N ARG A 320 -30.14 -8.07 18.36
CA ARG A 320 -29.13 -7.03 18.56
C ARG A 320 -28.01 -7.43 19.51
N ALA A 321 -26.80 -7.02 19.18
CA ALA A 321 -25.66 -7.04 20.10
C ALA A 321 -24.87 -5.74 19.99
N THR A 322 -24.15 -5.40 21.05
CA THR A 322 -23.23 -4.25 21.11
C THR A 322 -21.82 -4.77 21.38
N THR A 323 -20.83 -4.24 20.68
CA THR A 323 -19.43 -4.58 20.85
C THR A 323 -18.61 -3.38 21.34
N ASP A 324 -17.38 -3.63 21.78
CA ASP A 324 -16.43 -2.60 22.22
C ASP A 324 -15.66 -1.89 21.08
N ALA A 325 -16.00 -2.14 19.80
CA ALA A 325 -15.30 -1.54 18.65
C ALA A 325 -16.17 -0.52 17.89
N GLY A 326 -16.17 0.73 18.36
CA GLY A 326 -16.84 1.86 17.69
C GLY A 326 -16.00 2.54 16.60
N ALA A 327 -16.33 3.80 16.29
CA ALA A 327 -15.65 4.66 15.32
C ALA A 327 -14.17 4.86 15.61
N LYS A 328 -13.77 4.86 16.90
CA LYS A 328 -12.36 4.96 17.33
C LYS A 328 -11.55 3.69 17.09
N SER A 329 -12.21 2.60 16.69
CA SER A 329 -11.58 1.33 16.31
C SER A 329 -11.73 1.03 14.81
N CYS A 330 -12.88 1.37 14.21
CA CYS A 330 -13.26 0.94 12.86
C CYS A 330 -13.39 2.06 11.82
N THR A 331 -13.24 3.33 12.23
CA THR A 331 -13.65 4.54 11.48
C THR A 331 -15.14 4.55 11.11
N ILE A 332 -15.57 5.59 10.37
CA ILE A 332 -16.95 5.74 9.88
C ILE A 332 -17.09 5.51 8.36
N ASN A 333 -16.10 4.86 7.74
CA ASN A 333 -16.08 4.63 6.30
C ASN A 333 -17.19 3.65 5.82
N ARG A 334 -17.67 3.95 4.61
CA ARG A 334 -18.54 3.20 3.67
C ARG A 334 -17.83 2.16 2.80
N PRO A 335 -18.25 0.88 2.63
CA PRO A 335 -19.22 0.05 3.38
C PRO A 335 -18.78 -0.18 4.83
N TRP A 336 -19.70 -0.62 5.68
CA TRP A 336 -19.36 -0.99 7.06
C TRP A 336 -18.48 -2.25 7.11
N SER A 337 -17.82 -2.46 8.24
CA SER A 337 -17.09 -3.69 8.54
C SER A 337 -17.94 -4.95 8.38
N ILE A 338 -17.30 -6.04 7.98
CA ILE A 338 -17.94 -7.36 7.78
C ILE A 338 -17.55 -8.26 8.95
N ILE A 339 -18.53 -8.92 9.58
CA ILE A 339 -18.29 -9.88 10.66
C ILE A 339 -17.88 -11.22 10.03
N ILE A 340 -16.70 -11.74 10.38
CA ILE A 340 -16.19 -12.99 9.83
C ILE A 340 -17.02 -14.17 10.34
N GLY A 341 -17.32 -15.10 9.43
CA GLY A 341 -18.01 -16.35 9.76
C GLY A 341 -19.52 -16.22 9.92
N GLU A 342 -20.07 -15.01 9.76
CA GLU A 342 -21.49 -14.74 10.00
C GLU A 342 -22.19 -14.20 8.75
N THR A 343 -23.40 -14.69 8.48
CA THR A 343 -24.26 -14.25 7.37
C THR A 343 -25.54 -13.62 7.89
N GLY A 344 -26.10 -12.64 7.16
CA GLY A 344 -27.34 -11.97 7.59
C GLY A 344 -27.16 -11.03 8.79
N MET A 345 -25.92 -10.72 9.16
CA MET A 345 -25.59 -9.75 10.19
C MET A 345 -25.08 -8.45 9.57
N SER A 346 -25.44 -7.32 10.19
CA SER A 346 -24.88 -6.01 9.85
C SER A 346 -24.15 -5.44 11.05
N TYR A 347 -23.02 -4.79 10.79
CA TYR A 347 -22.24 -4.07 11.78
C TYR A 347 -22.32 -2.56 11.50
N THR A 348 -22.37 -1.73 12.54
CA THR A 348 -22.18 -0.28 12.41
C THR A 348 -21.23 0.23 13.48
N SER A 349 -20.31 1.11 13.09
CA SER A 349 -19.33 1.72 14.00
C SER A 349 -19.79 3.11 14.47
N GLY A 350 -21.10 3.38 14.48
CA GLY A 350 -21.68 4.73 14.54
C GLY A 350 -21.59 5.44 15.89
N SER A 351 -21.00 4.83 16.91
CA SER A 351 -20.68 5.44 18.21
C SER A 351 -19.16 5.43 18.40
N ASP A 352 -18.63 6.34 19.24
CA ASP A 352 -17.20 6.44 19.54
C ASP A 352 -16.56 5.10 19.91
N GLU A 353 -17.08 4.44 20.96
CA GLU A 353 -16.51 3.23 21.54
C GLU A 353 -17.35 1.97 21.25
N TYR A 354 -18.58 2.13 20.77
CA TYR A 354 -19.50 0.99 20.63
C TYR A 354 -19.85 0.68 19.19
N GLY A 355 -19.66 -0.58 18.82
CA GLY A 355 -20.20 -1.16 17.60
C GLY A 355 -21.60 -1.70 17.82
N SER A 356 -22.48 -1.58 16.83
CA SER A 356 -23.83 -2.15 16.87
C SER A 356 -23.97 -3.25 15.84
N ILE A 357 -24.42 -4.42 16.29
CA ILE A 357 -24.76 -5.56 15.45
C ILE A 357 -26.27 -5.67 15.37
N ARG A 358 -26.80 -5.85 14.16
CA ARG A 358 -28.18 -6.28 13.94
C ARG A 358 -28.21 -7.55 13.13
N TYR A 359 -29.09 -8.48 13.50
CA TYR A 359 -29.20 -9.78 12.86
C TYR A 359 -30.62 -10.32 12.91
N GLU A 360 -30.95 -11.14 11.92
CA GLU A 360 -32.17 -11.94 11.85
C GLU A 360 -31.76 -13.41 11.70
N ASN A 361 -32.42 -14.32 12.43
CA ASN A 361 -32.11 -15.77 12.41
C ASN A 361 -30.62 -16.09 12.63
N PRO A 362 -30.04 -15.74 13.80
CA PRO A 362 -28.61 -15.88 14.01
C PRO A 362 -28.16 -17.35 13.99
N SER A 363 -26.94 -17.59 13.52
CA SER A 363 -26.28 -18.91 13.48
C SER A 363 -26.15 -19.55 14.88
N ARG A 364 -26.07 -18.70 15.91
CA ARG A 364 -25.95 -19.06 17.33
C ARG A 364 -26.51 -17.97 18.23
N VAL A 365 -26.66 -18.26 19.51
CA VAL A 365 -26.99 -17.25 20.52
C VAL A 365 -25.73 -16.48 20.90
N TYR A 366 -25.75 -15.15 20.77
CA TYR A 366 -24.67 -14.26 21.19
C TYR A 366 -24.79 -13.90 22.66
N GLN A 367 -23.66 -13.86 23.37
CA GLN A 367 -23.56 -13.55 24.79
C GLN A 367 -22.50 -12.48 25.04
N ALA A 368 -22.65 -11.76 26.15
CA ALA A 368 -21.59 -10.86 26.60
C ALA A 368 -20.30 -11.67 26.87
N GLY A 369 -19.18 -11.19 26.36
CA GLY A 369 -17.88 -11.89 26.37
C GLY A 369 -17.57 -12.68 25.10
N ASP A 370 -18.54 -12.88 24.20
CA ASP A 370 -18.26 -13.48 22.90
C ASP A 370 -17.28 -12.61 22.10
N ARG A 371 -16.30 -13.26 21.46
CA ARG A 371 -15.34 -12.59 20.57
C ARG A 371 -15.79 -12.71 19.13
N LEU A 372 -15.61 -11.61 18.40
CA LEU A 372 -15.91 -11.50 16.98
C LEU A 372 -14.72 -10.85 16.27
N GLU A 373 -14.60 -11.15 14.99
CA GLU A 373 -13.59 -10.54 14.12
C GLU A 373 -14.25 -9.77 12.99
N LEU A 374 -13.75 -8.57 12.76
CA LEU A 374 -14.28 -7.64 11.79
C LEU A 374 -13.25 -7.45 10.67
N ILE A 375 -13.63 -7.74 9.43
CA ILE A 375 -12.92 -7.17 8.28
C ILE A 375 -13.18 -5.67 8.29
N THR A 376 -12.12 -4.88 8.19
CA THR A 376 -12.20 -3.41 8.27
C THR A 376 -13.03 -2.83 7.11
N SER A 377 -13.61 -1.65 7.30
CA SER A 377 -14.34 -0.92 6.24
C SER A 377 -13.38 -0.42 5.14
N HIS A 378 -12.30 0.21 5.58
CA HIS A 378 -11.20 0.73 4.77
C HIS A 378 -9.93 0.65 5.62
N CYS A 379 -8.92 -0.09 5.16
CA CYS A 379 -7.75 -0.43 5.98
C CYS A 379 -6.87 0.79 6.34
N ASP A 380 -6.54 1.67 5.39
CA ASP A 380 -5.65 2.83 5.58
C ASP A 380 -6.04 3.73 6.79
N PRO A 381 -7.28 4.24 6.89
CA PRO A 381 -7.66 5.08 8.02
C PRO A 381 -7.79 4.29 9.33
N VAL A 382 -8.17 3.01 9.26
CA VAL A 382 -8.26 2.14 10.44
C VAL A 382 -6.88 1.93 11.06
N VAL A 383 -5.87 1.56 10.26
CA VAL A 383 -4.51 1.34 10.76
C VAL A 383 -3.96 2.60 11.46
N ASN A 384 -4.30 3.80 10.95
CA ASN A 384 -3.88 5.05 11.57
C ASN A 384 -4.49 5.34 12.96
N LEU A 385 -5.46 4.53 13.43
CA LEU A 385 -6.02 4.61 14.78
C LEU A 385 -5.23 3.78 15.82
N TYR A 386 -4.39 2.83 15.38
CA TYR A 386 -3.71 1.89 16.27
C TYR A 386 -2.21 2.15 16.33
N ASP A 387 -1.63 2.07 17.53
CA ASP A 387 -0.17 2.18 17.73
C ASP A 387 0.57 0.91 17.29
N LYS A 388 -0.12 -0.25 17.24
CA LYS A 388 0.48 -1.55 16.93
C LYS A 388 -0.49 -2.48 16.19
N ILE A 389 0.08 -3.44 15.47
CA ILE A 389 -0.61 -4.55 14.78
C ILE A 389 -0.12 -5.85 15.41
N TYR A 390 -1.04 -6.71 15.86
CA TYR A 390 -0.71 -8.06 16.29
C TYR A 390 -0.61 -8.98 15.07
N ALA A 391 0.58 -9.50 14.78
CA ALA A 391 0.81 -10.48 13.74
C ALA A 391 0.49 -11.88 14.26
N ILE A 392 -0.53 -12.51 13.68
CA ILE A 392 -1.11 -13.77 14.15
C ILE A 392 -0.75 -14.90 13.18
N ARG A 393 -0.29 -16.02 13.73
CA ARG A 393 -0.19 -17.30 13.02
C ARG A 393 -0.68 -18.43 13.92
N ASN A 394 -1.47 -19.36 13.37
CA ASN A 394 -2.04 -20.49 14.12
C ASN A 394 -2.74 -20.06 15.43
N ASP A 395 -3.54 -19.00 15.38
CA ASP A 395 -4.22 -18.40 16.53
C ASP A 395 -3.32 -17.94 17.69
N SER A 396 -2.02 -17.76 17.43
CA SER A 396 -1.03 -17.23 18.38
C SER A 396 -0.43 -15.93 17.86
N VAL A 397 -0.10 -15.01 18.77
CA VAL A 397 0.67 -13.81 18.44
C VAL A 397 2.11 -14.24 18.13
N GLU A 398 2.52 -14.10 16.88
CA GLU A 398 3.89 -14.39 16.44
C GLU A 398 4.79 -13.17 16.60
N ALA A 399 4.24 -11.97 16.34
CA ALA A 399 4.93 -10.71 16.54
C ALA A 399 3.96 -9.56 16.85
N VAL A 400 4.49 -8.48 17.41
CA VAL A 400 3.78 -7.23 17.64
C VAL A 400 4.51 -6.13 16.88
N TRP A 401 3.89 -5.58 15.84
CA TRP A 401 4.55 -4.60 14.99
C TRP A 401 4.06 -3.18 15.31
N PRO A 402 4.96 -2.23 15.62
CA PRO A 402 4.58 -0.84 15.78
C PRO A 402 4.11 -0.26 14.44
N VAL A 403 3.03 0.53 14.49
CA VAL A 403 2.60 1.40 13.39
C VAL A 403 3.41 2.71 13.50
N ALA A 404 4.72 2.62 13.27
CA ALA A 404 5.65 3.73 13.50
C ALA A 404 5.28 5.01 12.72
N GLY A 405 4.62 4.86 11.57
CA GLY A 405 4.12 5.95 10.73
C GLY A 405 2.79 6.55 11.17
N ARG A 406 2.18 6.08 12.27
CA ARG A 406 0.88 6.57 12.77
C ARG A 406 0.92 8.07 13.01
N GLY A 407 -0.08 8.78 12.50
CA GLY A 407 -0.20 10.23 12.66
C GLY A 407 0.85 11.05 11.90
N LYS A 408 1.79 10.42 11.19
CA LYS A 408 2.81 11.07 10.34
C LYS A 408 2.18 11.54 9.03
N ASN A 409 1.38 12.61 9.16
CA ASN A 409 0.54 13.14 8.11
C ASN A 409 1.03 14.50 7.57
N GLN A 410 2.20 14.97 8.03
CA GLN A 410 2.79 16.26 7.66
C GLN A 410 3.72 16.12 6.46
#